data_AF-A0A9W9G5U6-F1
#
_entry.id   AF-A0A9W9G5U6-F1
#
_cell.length_a   1.000
_cell.length_b   1.000
_cell.length_c   1.000
_cell.angle_alpha   90.00
_cell.angle_beta   90.00
_cell.angle_gamma   90.00
#
_symmetry.space_group_name_H-M   'P 1'
#
loop_
_entity.id
_entity.type
_entity.pdbx_description
1 polymer ?
#
loop_
_entity_poly.entity_id
_entity_poly.type
_entity_poly.pdbx_seq_one_letter_code
_entity_poly.pdbx_strand_id
1 'polypeptide(L)'
;MNADTDGAPNPEKSADVDGCNSRHLVQKEDVRLRHFHPSREMFHLILERSHSYRDLLEGGESFARHLGVPLISDDVARGICEIFKVPRPSVLGPENGGCGGSVSWLDVVQETDYQAEPQQGGTYHCRLHDQGVWVQLSNYQHELLLTGLPQRLVHPWSYEKDVRTELETLALAITEISKWETLASEGEHV
;
A
#
# COMPACT_ATOMS: atom_id res chain seq x y z
N MET A 1 -81.80 -3.66 74.69
CA MET A 1 -82.25 -4.35 73.47
C MET A 1 -81.37 -5.58 73.30
N ASN A 2 -81.99 -6.75 73.50
CA ASN A 2 -81.79 -8.10 72.93
C ASN A 2 -80.39 -8.53 72.48
N ALA A 3 -79.96 -9.79 72.54
CA ALA A 3 -80.34 -11.06 73.16
C ALA A 3 -79.22 -12.05 72.76
N ASP A 4 -79.12 -13.18 73.45
CA ASP A 4 -78.22 -14.32 73.22
C ASP A 4 -78.10 -14.80 71.76
N THR A 5 -76.95 -15.41 71.40
CA THR A 5 -76.79 -16.87 71.19
C THR A 5 -75.43 -17.24 70.56
N ASP A 6 -74.70 -18.10 71.28
CA ASP A 6 -74.15 -19.43 70.92
C ASP A 6 -73.57 -19.76 69.50
N GLY A 7 -72.51 -20.58 69.47
CA GLY A 7 -72.10 -21.34 68.26
C GLY A 7 -70.58 -21.55 68.03
N ALA A 8 -70.06 -22.74 68.36
CA ALA A 8 -68.83 -23.34 67.79
C ALA A 8 -69.19 -24.25 66.58
N PRO A 9 -68.31 -25.02 65.89
CA PRO A 9 -66.87 -24.93 65.51
C PRO A 9 -66.54 -25.27 63.99
N ASN A 10 -65.31 -24.94 63.53
CA ASN A 10 -64.44 -25.57 62.46
C ASN A 10 -64.95 -25.80 61.00
N PRO A 11 -64.14 -26.24 59.99
CA PRO A 11 -62.66 -26.31 59.79
C PRO A 11 -62.14 -25.92 58.36
N GLU A 12 -60.80 -25.94 58.21
CA GLU A 12 -60.00 -26.41 57.05
C GLU A 12 -60.06 -25.77 55.64
N LYS A 13 -58.91 -25.19 55.24
CA LYS A 13 -58.11 -25.52 54.04
C LYS A 13 -56.72 -24.85 54.22
N SER A 14 -55.66 -25.55 54.62
CA SER A 14 -54.72 -26.33 53.79
C SER A 14 -54.32 -25.61 52.49
N ALA A 15 -53.08 -25.54 52.03
CA ALA A 15 -51.73 -25.97 52.43
C ALA A 15 -50.85 -25.29 51.35
N ASP A 16 -49.80 -24.53 51.67
CA ASP A 16 -48.45 -25.00 52.01
C ASP A 16 -47.48 -24.95 50.79
N VAL A 17 -46.20 -24.73 51.13
CA VAL A 17 -44.97 -25.14 50.43
C VAL A 17 -44.23 -24.17 49.47
N ASP A 18 -43.06 -23.76 50.02
CA ASP A 18 -41.70 -23.63 49.48
C ASP A 18 -41.37 -22.84 48.21
N GLY A 19 -40.22 -22.17 48.30
CA GLY A 19 -39.13 -22.56 47.38
C GLY A 19 -38.23 -21.45 46.88
N CYS A 20 -37.20 -21.14 47.67
CA CYS A 20 -35.79 -21.15 47.24
C CYS A 20 -35.39 -20.37 45.95
N ASN A 21 -34.65 -19.27 46.11
CA ASN A 21 -33.20 -19.21 45.77
C ASN A 21 -32.69 -17.79 45.53
N SER A 22 -31.60 -17.48 46.23
CA SER A 22 -30.59 -16.49 45.87
C SER A 22 -30.24 -16.55 44.39
N ARG A 23 -30.41 -15.45 43.66
CA ARG A 23 -29.69 -15.23 42.40
C ARG A 23 -28.92 -13.93 42.50
N HIS A 24 -27.62 -14.11 42.77
CA HIS A 24 -26.59 -13.18 42.36
C HIS A 24 -26.82 -12.86 40.88
N LEU A 25 -27.38 -11.69 40.58
CA LEU A 25 -27.25 -11.09 39.26
C LEU A 25 -25.81 -10.59 39.15
N VAL A 26 -24.90 -11.54 38.92
CA VAL A 26 -23.66 -11.25 38.21
C VAL A 26 -24.11 -10.59 36.92
N GLN A 27 -23.91 -9.28 36.83
CA GLN A 27 -23.79 -8.59 35.57
C GLN A 27 -22.69 -9.32 34.82
N LYS A 28 -23.07 -10.32 34.01
CA LYS A 28 -22.30 -10.72 32.85
C LYS A 28 -22.45 -9.57 31.87
N GLU A 29 -21.77 -8.46 32.17
CA GLU A 29 -21.36 -7.55 31.12
C GLU A 29 -20.67 -8.41 30.09
N ASP A 30 -21.26 -8.35 28.92
CA ASP A 30 -21.09 -9.29 27.84
C ASP A 30 -19.61 -9.39 27.49
N VAL A 31 -18.97 -10.48 27.94
CA VAL A 31 -17.58 -10.80 27.57
C VAL A 31 -17.47 -10.90 26.04
N ARG A 32 -18.60 -11.03 25.32
CA ARG A 32 -18.67 -11.03 23.85
C ARG A 32 -18.51 -9.65 23.21
N LEU A 33 -18.78 -8.55 23.92
CA LEU A 33 -18.49 -7.19 23.41
C LEU A 33 -17.00 -6.84 23.46
N ARG A 34 -16.15 -7.71 24.03
CA ARG A 34 -14.69 -7.58 24.00
C ARG A 34 -14.07 -8.17 22.74
N HIS A 35 -14.86 -8.79 21.87
CA HIS A 35 -14.40 -9.14 20.52
C HIS A 35 -14.44 -7.88 19.67
N PHE A 36 -13.37 -7.11 19.80
CA PHE A 36 -12.96 -5.95 18.99
C PHE A 36 -13.77 -5.82 17.69
N HIS A 37 -14.73 -4.88 17.67
CA HIS A 37 -15.18 -4.32 16.41
C HIS A 37 -14.05 -3.47 15.84
N PRO A 38 -13.71 -3.61 14.54
CA PRO A 38 -12.77 -2.71 13.91
C PRO A 38 -13.27 -1.28 14.09
N SER A 39 -12.41 -0.39 14.56
CA SER A 39 -12.81 1.00 14.78
C SER A 39 -13.11 1.67 13.42
N ARG A 40 -13.92 2.73 13.43
CA ARG A 40 -14.21 3.49 12.20
C ARG A 40 -12.93 3.98 11.52
N GLU A 41 -11.93 4.35 12.31
CA GLU A 41 -10.61 4.76 11.85
C GLU A 41 -9.87 3.61 11.13
N MET A 42 -10.01 2.38 11.63
CA MET A 42 -9.43 1.19 11.00
C MET A 42 -10.05 0.92 9.61
N PHE A 43 -11.38 1.03 9.48
CA PHE A 43 -12.02 0.88 8.17
C PHE A 43 -11.63 1.99 7.18
N HIS A 44 -11.51 3.24 7.65
CA HIS A 44 -11.01 4.33 6.80
C HIS A 44 -9.59 4.05 6.31
N LEU A 45 -8.69 3.58 7.18
CA LEU A 45 -7.32 3.23 6.81
C LEU A 45 -7.27 2.06 5.80
N ILE A 46 -8.10 1.04 5.98
CA ILE A 46 -8.20 -0.10 5.05
C ILE A 46 -8.64 0.36 3.67
N LEU A 47 -9.69 1.20 3.59
CA LEU A 47 -10.18 1.74 2.33
C LEU A 47 -9.10 2.57 1.63
N GLU A 48 -8.45 3.48 2.35
CA GLU A 48 -7.36 4.30 1.81
C GLU A 48 -6.23 3.45 1.23
N ARG A 49 -5.79 2.42 1.97
CA ARG A 49 -4.77 1.47 1.48
C ARG A 49 -5.24 0.68 0.27
N SER A 50 -6.49 0.21 0.26
CA SER A 50 -7.02 -0.56 -0.86
C SER A 50 -7.07 0.25 -2.16
N HIS A 51 -7.43 1.53 -2.06
CA HIS A 51 -7.36 2.47 -3.18
C HIS A 51 -5.93 2.68 -3.64
N SER A 52 -5.01 2.92 -2.70
CA SER A 52 -3.58 3.09 -3.00
C SER A 52 -2.99 1.87 -3.73
N TYR A 53 -3.30 0.65 -3.28
CA TYR A 53 -2.83 -0.58 -3.92
C TYR A 53 -3.42 -0.76 -5.32
N ARG A 54 -4.69 -0.42 -5.51
CA ARG A 54 -5.35 -0.49 -6.81
C ARG A 54 -4.71 0.46 -7.81
N ASP A 55 -4.56 1.73 -7.44
CA ASP A 55 -4.00 2.77 -8.30
C ASP A 55 -2.56 2.40 -8.72
N LEU A 56 -1.79 1.84 -7.78
CA LEU A 56 -0.45 1.35 -8.05
C LEU A 56 -0.42 0.19 -9.07
N LEU A 57 -1.28 -0.81 -8.89
CA LEU A 57 -1.37 -1.95 -9.79
C LEU A 57 -1.85 -1.55 -11.19
N GLU A 58 -2.80 -0.61 -11.28
CA GLU A 58 -3.26 -0.04 -12.55
C GLU A 58 -2.15 0.78 -13.24
N GLY A 59 -1.30 1.47 -12.46
CA GLY A 59 -0.15 2.23 -12.96
C GLY A 59 1.06 1.39 -13.34
N GLY A 60 1.09 0.09 -13.00
CA GLY A 60 2.24 -0.79 -13.24
C GLY A 60 3.47 -0.41 -12.42
N GLU A 61 3.30 0.32 -11.32
CA GLU A 61 4.41 0.72 -10.46
C GLU A 61 4.89 -0.45 -9.57
N SER A 62 6.10 -0.30 -9.03
CA SER A 62 6.71 -1.28 -8.15
C SER A 62 6.01 -1.33 -6.79
N PHE A 63 5.45 -2.48 -6.45
CA PHE A 63 4.71 -2.69 -5.22
C PHE A 63 5.65 -2.71 -4.01
N ALA A 64 6.82 -3.35 -4.17
CA ALA A 64 7.90 -3.32 -3.18
C ALA A 64 8.33 -1.88 -2.84
N ARG A 65 8.58 -1.04 -3.86
CA ARG A 65 8.97 0.37 -3.63
C ARG A 65 7.89 1.17 -2.91
N HIS A 66 6.63 0.97 -3.26
CA HIS A 66 5.51 1.66 -2.61
C HIS A 66 5.43 1.35 -1.11
N LEU A 67 5.75 0.12 -0.72
CA LEU A 67 5.83 -0.29 0.68
C LEU A 67 7.20 0.00 1.33
N GLY A 68 8.08 0.72 0.64
CA GLY A 68 9.41 1.09 1.16
C GLY A 68 10.38 -0.09 1.25
N VAL A 69 10.12 -1.18 0.53
CA VAL A 69 11.02 -2.34 0.47
C VAL A 69 12.15 -2.01 -0.53
N PRO A 70 13.42 -2.02 -0.10
CA PRO A 70 14.54 -1.63 -0.96
C PRO A 70 14.80 -2.69 -2.04
N LEU A 71 15.05 -2.24 -3.27
CA LEU A 71 15.41 -3.08 -4.42
C LEU A 71 16.87 -2.85 -4.84
N ILE A 72 17.52 -3.85 -5.45
CA ILE A 72 18.88 -3.70 -6.00
C ILE A 72 18.89 -2.64 -7.10
N SER A 73 17.84 -2.60 -7.91
CA SER A 73 17.67 -1.58 -8.95
C SER A 73 17.71 -0.15 -8.40
N ASP A 74 17.36 0.08 -7.12
CA ASP A 74 17.47 1.41 -6.49
C ASP A 74 18.92 1.81 -6.25
N ASP A 75 19.77 0.87 -5.83
CA ASP A 75 21.19 1.10 -5.65
C ASP A 75 21.91 1.27 -6.99
N VAL A 76 21.50 0.52 -8.02
CA VAL A 76 22.01 0.69 -9.38
C VAL A 76 21.63 2.05 -9.94
N ALA A 77 20.37 2.46 -9.80
CA ALA A 77 19.91 3.78 -10.22
C ALA A 77 20.72 4.90 -9.55
N ARG A 78 20.97 4.77 -8.24
CA ARG A 78 21.82 5.71 -7.49
C ARG A 78 23.25 5.73 -8.01
N GLY A 79 23.84 4.55 -8.22
CA GLY A 79 25.20 4.41 -8.77
C GLY A 79 25.33 5.08 -10.13
N ILE A 80 24.34 4.93 -11.01
CA ILE A 80 24.31 5.62 -12.30
C ILE A 80 24.30 7.15 -12.11
N CYS A 81 23.46 7.69 -11.22
CA CYS A 81 23.44 9.14 -10.94
C CYS A 81 24.81 9.67 -10.50
N GLU A 82 25.53 8.92 -9.65
CA GLU A 82 26.88 9.29 -9.19
C GLU A 82 27.89 9.33 -10.34
N ILE A 83 27.82 8.39 -11.28
CA ILE A 83 28.70 8.38 -12.47
C ILE A 83 28.46 9.64 -13.32
N PHE A 84 27.19 10.03 -13.51
CA PHE A 84 26.85 11.23 -14.27
C PHE A 84 27.08 12.55 -13.49
N LYS A 85 27.44 12.48 -12.21
CA LYS A 85 27.75 13.60 -11.29
C LYS A 85 26.62 14.60 -11.08
N VAL A 86 25.43 14.31 -11.59
CA VAL A 86 24.24 15.14 -11.44
C VAL A 86 23.04 14.23 -11.21
N PRO A 87 22.11 14.63 -10.32
CA PRO A 87 21.03 13.73 -9.88
C PRO A 87 20.01 13.41 -10.98
N ARG A 88 19.83 14.30 -11.97
CA ARG A 88 18.90 14.10 -13.09
C ARG A 88 19.45 14.69 -14.39
N PRO A 89 19.09 14.12 -15.55
CA PRO A 89 19.38 14.70 -16.85
C PRO A 89 18.64 16.03 -17.03
N SER A 90 19.26 16.94 -17.79
CA SER A 90 18.64 18.23 -18.13
C SER A 90 17.68 18.03 -19.30
N VAL A 91 16.38 18.03 -19.03
CA VAL A 91 15.35 17.89 -20.07
C VAL A 91 15.07 19.24 -20.69
N LEU A 92 15.17 19.31 -22.02
CA LEU A 92 14.71 20.46 -22.80
C LEU A 92 13.20 20.29 -22.98
N GLY A 93 12.44 21.29 -22.53
CA GLY A 93 10.99 21.20 -22.37
C GLY A 93 10.27 20.71 -23.64
N PRO A 94 9.10 20.08 -23.50
CA PRO A 94 8.36 19.57 -24.64
C PRO A 94 7.92 20.74 -25.54
N GLU A 95 8.17 20.65 -26.85
CA GLU A 95 7.53 21.55 -27.83
C GLU A 95 6.00 21.45 -27.78
N ASN A 96 5.44 20.35 -27.25
CA ASN A 96 4.01 20.12 -27.16
C ASN A 96 3.65 19.47 -25.82
N GLY A 97 3.50 20.27 -24.75
CA GLY A 97 2.60 20.10 -23.59
C GLY A 97 2.29 18.71 -23.00
N GLY A 98 3.06 17.68 -23.30
CA GLY A 98 2.86 16.32 -22.86
C GLY A 98 3.46 16.15 -21.49
N CYS A 99 2.66 15.61 -20.58
CA CYS A 99 3.01 15.32 -19.19
C CYS A 99 4.27 14.45 -19.15
N GLY A 100 5.42 15.10 -18.96
CA GLY A 100 6.71 14.44 -18.90
C GLY A 100 6.81 13.64 -17.60
N GLY A 101 6.76 12.32 -17.72
CA GLY A 101 7.38 11.46 -16.72
C GLY A 101 8.79 12.00 -16.44
N SER A 102 9.19 12.06 -15.17
CA SER A 102 10.47 12.65 -14.81
C SER A 102 11.60 11.80 -15.39
N VAL A 103 12.22 12.27 -16.47
CA VAL A 103 13.33 11.58 -17.14
C VAL A 103 14.45 11.31 -16.13
N SER A 104 14.89 10.06 -16.08
CA SER A 104 15.99 9.57 -15.26
C SER A 104 17.22 9.27 -16.11
N TRP A 105 18.39 9.13 -15.47
CA TRP A 105 19.58 8.67 -16.18
C TRP A 105 19.45 7.23 -16.68
N LEU A 106 18.59 6.39 -16.08
CA LEU A 106 18.34 5.05 -16.59
C LEU A 106 17.66 5.10 -17.95
N ASP A 107 16.69 6.01 -18.15
CA ASP A 107 16.04 6.20 -19.45
C ASP A 107 17.05 6.61 -20.53
N VAL A 108 17.98 7.50 -20.20
CA VAL A 108 19.04 7.94 -21.11
C VAL A 108 20.02 6.81 -21.44
N VAL A 109 20.40 6.00 -20.45
CA VAL A 109 21.31 4.87 -20.63
C VAL A 109 20.63 3.72 -21.40
N GLN A 110 19.31 3.60 -21.30
CA GLN A 110 18.51 2.57 -21.98
C GLN A 110 18.17 2.90 -23.43
N GLU A 111 18.38 4.14 -23.87
CA GLU A 111 18.10 4.56 -25.24
C GLU A 111 18.91 3.71 -26.23
N THR A 112 18.20 2.87 -26.99
CA THR A 112 18.80 1.85 -27.87
C THR A 112 19.49 2.48 -29.07
N ASP A 113 18.93 3.58 -29.57
CA ASP A 113 19.44 4.30 -30.73
C ASP A 113 20.03 5.64 -30.30
N TYR A 114 20.92 5.60 -29.31
CA TYR A 114 21.58 6.79 -28.79
C TYR A 114 22.28 7.56 -29.92
N GLN A 115 21.71 8.72 -30.23
CA GLN A 115 22.26 9.69 -31.18
C GLN A 115 22.16 11.06 -30.54
N ALA A 116 23.28 11.78 -30.54
CA ALA A 116 23.34 13.11 -29.97
C ALA A 116 23.84 14.11 -31.01
N GLU A 117 23.10 15.21 -31.15
CA GLU A 117 23.43 16.31 -32.04
C GLU A 117 24.32 17.33 -31.32
N PRO A 118 25.49 17.68 -31.87
CA PRO A 118 26.34 18.70 -31.28
C PRO A 118 25.68 20.07 -31.38
N GLN A 119 25.75 20.84 -30.30
CA GLN A 119 25.18 22.17 -30.20
C GLN A 119 26.26 23.23 -29.97
N GLN A 120 25.90 24.50 -30.12
CA GLN A 120 26.82 25.59 -29.81
C GLN A 120 27.12 25.62 -28.31
N GLY A 121 28.40 25.80 -27.96
CA GLY A 121 28.85 25.83 -26.56
C GLY A 121 29.33 24.48 -26.00
N GLY A 122 29.50 23.45 -26.84
CA GLY A 122 30.08 22.17 -26.42
C GLY A 122 29.12 21.27 -25.64
N THR A 123 27.82 21.49 -25.83
CA THR A 123 26.75 20.60 -25.35
C THR A 123 26.24 19.73 -26.48
N TYR A 124 25.57 18.65 -26.12
CA TYR A 124 24.98 17.69 -27.04
C TYR A 124 23.51 17.49 -26.68
N HIS A 125 22.65 17.37 -27.68
CA HIS A 125 21.23 17.07 -27.48
C HIS A 125 20.92 15.66 -27.96
N CYS A 126 20.41 14.82 -27.06
CA CYS A 126 19.96 13.47 -27.37
C CYS A 126 18.44 13.42 -27.31
N ARG A 127 17.81 12.74 -28.26
CA ARG A 127 16.37 12.47 -28.22
C ARG A 127 16.12 11.13 -27.57
N LEU A 128 15.21 11.09 -26.60
CA LEU A 128 14.67 9.83 -26.06
C LEU A 128 13.44 9.45 -26.86
N HIS A 129 13.49 8.34 -27.59
CA HIS A 129 12.45 8.00 -28.57
C HIS A 129 11.13 7.63 -27.90
N ASP A 130 11.19 6.80 -26.85
CA ASP A 130 10.01 6.30 -26.14
C ASP A 130 9.24 7.41 -25.41
N GLN A 131 9.96 8.44 -24.97
CA GLN A 131 9.40 9.56 -24.21
C GLN A 131 9.16 10.81 -25.06
N GLY A 132 9.71 10.85 -26.28
CA GLY A 132 9.60 12.00 -27.18
C GLY A 132 10.24 13.29 -26.67
N VAL A 133 11.17 13.20 -25.72
CA VAL A 133 11.82 14.33 -25.05
C VAL A 133 13.27 14.51 -25.50
N TRP A 134 13.77 15.75 -25.42
CA TRP A 134 15.17 16.06 -25.66
C TRP A 134 15.91 16.24 -24.35
N VAL A 135 17.11 15.65 -24.28
CA VAL A 135 18.00 15.74 -23.13
C VAL A 135 19.27 16.47 -23.54
N GLN A 136 19.61 17.50 -22.80
CA GLN A 136 20.88 18.21 -22.92
C GLN A 136 21.96 17.50 -22.10
N LEU A 137 23.09 17.26 -22.75
CA LEU A 137 24.27 16.59 -22.23
C LEU A 137 25.47 17.54 -22.30
N SER A 138 26.31 17.52 -21.28
CA SER A 138 27.67 18.06 -21.36
C SER A 138 28.58 17.12 -22.17
N ASN A 139 29.73 17.63 -22.62
CA ASN A 139 30.74 16.82 -23.30
C ASN A 139 31.14 15.56 -22.49
N TYR A 140 31.34 15.70 -21.18
CA TYR A 140 31.66 14.56 -20.31
C TYR A 140 30.59 13.47 -20.34
N GLN A 141 29.31 13.86 -20.26
CA GLN A 141 28.19 12.91 -20.23
C GLN A 141 28.01 12.23 -21.59
N HIS A 142 28.18 12.99 -22.69
CA HIS A 142 28.16 12.46 -24.04
C HIS A 142 29.26 11.40 -24.25
N GLU A 143 30.50 11.74 -23.92
CA GLU A 143 31.65 10.83 -24.01
C GLU A 143 31.47 9.59 -23.14
N LEU A 144 30.96 9.75 -21.92
CA LEU A 144 30.66 8.63 -21.03
C LEU A 144 29.63 7.67 -21.63
N LEU A 145 28.55 8.18 -22.24
CA LEU A 145 27.54 7.35 -22.90
C LEU A 145 28.12 6.57 -24.09
N LEU A 146 29.04 7.17 -24.84
CA LEU A 146 29.73 6.50 -25.95
C LEU A 146 30.63 5.35 -25.49
N THR A 147 31.11 5.36 -24.24
CA THR A 147 31.95 4.25 -23.73
C THR A 147 31.19 2.93 -23.60
N GLY A 148 29.84 2.96 -23.53
CA GLY A 148 29.03 1.78 -23.26
C GLY A 148 29.10 1.28 -21.80
N LEU A 149 29.88 1.93 -20.93
CA LEU A 149 30.06 1.48 -19.54
C LEU A 149 28.77 1.57 -18.71
N PRO A 150 28.03 2.70 -18.72
CA PRO A 150 26.74 2.78 -18.02
C PRO A 150 25.77 1.68 -18.46
N GLN A 151 25.68 1.41 -19.76
CA GLN A 151 24.78 0.42 -20.35
C GLN A 151 25.10 -0.99 -19.86
N ARG A 152 26.39 -1.31 -19.73
CA ARG A 152 26.84 -2.60 -19.20
C ARG A 152 26.57 -2.78 -17.71
N LEU A 153 26.53 -1.70 -16.94
CA LEU A 153 26.25 -1.74 -15.49
C LEU A 153 24.76 -2.00 -15.20
N VAL A 154 23.87 -1.50 -16.06
CA VAL A 154 22.43 -1.71 -15.92
C VAL A 154 22.00 -3.10 -16.42
N HIS A 155 22.89 -3.87 -17.03
CA HIS A 155 22.61 -5.23 -17.48
C HIS A 155 22.96 -6.27 -16.38
N PRO A 156 22.08 -7.23 -16.04
CA PRO A 156 20.75 -7.46 -16.60
C PRO A 156 19.70 -6.46 -16.10
N TRP A 157 18.75 -6.13 -16.99
CA TRP A 157 17.69 -5.13 -16.75
C TRP A 157 16.74 -5.50 -15.60
N SER A 158 16.59 -6.79 -15.35
CA SER A 158 15.85 -7.32 -14.21
C SER A 158 16.77 -8.16 -13.34
N TYR A 159 16.87 -7.77 -12.07
CA TYR A 159 17.52 -8.60 -11.06
C TYR A 159 16.50 -9.62 -10.56
N GLU A 160 16.84 -10.91 -10.66
CA GLU A 160 15.96 -12.00 -10.20
C GLU A 160 15.53 -11.81 -8.75
N LYS A 161 16.42 -11.26 -7.92
CA LYS A 161 16.11 -10.92 -6.53
C LYS A 161 15.06 -9.82 -6.41
N ASP A 162 15.10 -8.77 -7.25
CA ASP A 162 14.08 -7.72 -7.25
C ASP A 162 12.72 -8.30 -7.64
N VAL A 163 12.68 -9.16 -8.66
CA VAL A 163 11.45 -9.87 -9.07
C VAL A 163 10.90 -10.73 -7.93
N ARG A 164 11.78 -11.46 -7.23
CA ARG A 164 11.39 -12.25 -6.05
C ARG A 164 10.83 -11.37 -4.94
N THR A 165 11.49 -10.25 -4.66
CA THR A 165 11.04 -9.30 -3.63
C THR A 165 9.69 -8.69 -3.97
N GLU A 166 9.42 -8.35 -5.23
CA GLU A 166 8.09 -7.92 -5.68
C GLU A 166 7.03 -9.01 -5.44
N LEU A 167 7.31 -10.25 -5.84
CA LEU A 167 6.39 -11.37 -5.65
C LEU A 167 6.10 -11.66 -4.17
N GLU A 168 7.14 -11.64 -3.33
CA GLU A 168 7.00 -11.82 -1.88
C GLU A 168 6.17 -10.69 -1.26
N THR A 169 6.40 -9.44 -1.69
CA THR A 169 5.66 -8.28 -1.19
C THR A 169 4.18 -8.35 -1.61
N LEU A 170 3.90 -8.72 -2.85
CA LEU A 170 2.53 -8.94 -3.33
C LEU A 170 1.83 -10.08 -2.56
N ALA A 171 2.52 -11.18 -2.26
CA ALA A 171 1.95 -12.27 -1.48
C ALA A 171 1.57 -11.83 -0.06
N LEU A 172 2.38 -10.97 0.56
CA LEU A 172 2.07 -10.37 1.86
C LEU A 172 0.84 -9.45 1.77
N ALA A 173 0.75 -8.61 0.73
CA ALA A 173 -0.39 -7.74 0.51
C ALA A 173 -1.69 -8.51 0.28
N ILE A 174 -1.66 -9.61 -0.49
CA ILE A 174 -2.82 -10.50 -0.67
C ILE A 174 -3.26 -11.05 0.69
N THR A 175 -2.31 -11.49 1.52
CA THR A 175 -2.61 -11.99 2.87
C THR A 175 -3.22 -10.91 3.77
N GLU A 176 -2.79 -9.65 3.61
CA GLU A 176 -3.36 -8.49 4.32
C GLU A 176 -4.79 -8.19 3.85
N ILE A 177 -5.02 -8.15 2.54
CA ILE A 177 -6.33 -7.93 1.92
C ILE A 177 -7.32 -9.02 2.33
N SER A 178 -6.92 -10.30 2.31
CA SER A 178 -7.80 -11.40 2.75
C SER A 178 -8.23 -11.26 4.21
N LYS A 179 -7.38 -10.70 5.08
CA LYS A 179 -7.78 -10.39 6.47
C LYS A 179 -8.80 -9.25 6.51
N TRP A 180 -8.64 -8.23 5.67
CA TRP A 180 -9.63 -7.15 5.58
C TRP A 180 -10.98 -7.65 5.07
N GLU A 181 -11.00 -8.56 4.11
CA GLU A 181 -12.23 -9.20 3.64
C GLU A 181 -12.94 -9.96 4.76
N THR A 182 -12.20 -10.71 5.59
CA THR A 182 -12.80 -11.40 6.75
C THR A 182 -13.39 -10.41 7.75
N LEU A 183 -12.70 -9.31 8.05
CA LEU A 183 -13.19 -8.28 8.97
C LEU A 183 -14.42 -7.54 8.43
N ALA A 184 -14.48 -7.28 7.12
CA ALA A 184 -15.65 -6.69 6.48
C ALA A 184 -16.86 -7.62 6.53
N SER A 185 -16.64 -8.92 6.25
CA SER A 185 -17.69 -9.94 6.25
C SER A 185 -18.25 -10.18 7.67
N GLU A 186 -17.39 -10.12 8.70
CA GLU A 186 -17.81 -10.21 10.10
C GLU A 186 -18.58 -8.97 10.57
N GLY A 187 -18.27 -7.79 10.02
CA GLY A 187 -18.97 -6.53 10.31
C GLY A 187 -20.35 -6.39 9.68
N GLU A 188 -20.64 -7.09 8.57
CA GLU A 188 -21.97 -7.11 7.92
C GLU A 188 -23.01 -7.97 8.65
N HIS A 189 -22.58 -8.81 9.60
CA HIS A 189 -23.45 -9.71 10.37
C HIS A 189 -23.85 -9.19 11.77
N VAL A 190 -23.58 -7.91 12.05
CA VAL A 190 -24.00 -7.19 13.28
C VAL A 190 -25.13 -6.22 12.97
#